data_AF-A0A9W6I446-F1
#
_entry.id   AF-A0A9W6I446-F1
#
_cell.length_a   1.000
_cell.length_b   1.000
_cell.length_c   1.000
_cell.angle_alpha   90.00
_cell.angle_beta   90.00
_cell.angle_gamma   90.00
#
_symmetry.space_group_name_H-M   'P 1'
#
loop_
_entity.id
_entity.type
_entity.pdbx_description
1 polymer ?
#
loop_
_entity_poly.entity_id
_entity_poly.type
_entity_poly.pdbx_seq_one_letter_code
_entity_poly.pdbx_strand_id
1 'polypeptide(L)'
;MPKRVQYKRGQPKPQGVVVVTRVSRWGNPFTVAEHGRAEAMRLHREHLLAGTLVNRFGHRVTVDMVRRELRGFDLGCACDLGELCHADTLLRVANSTDPVTEISFR
;
A
#
# COMPACT_ATOMS: atom_id res chain seq x y z
N MET A 1 6.45 13.40 8.93
CA MET A 1 5.87 12.82 7.70
C MET A 1 5.80 11.31 7.86
N PRO A 2 4.66 10.67 7.58
CA PRO A 2 4.57 9.22 7.57
C PRO A 2 5.54 8.59 6.57
N LYS A 3 6.13 7.45 6.92
CA LYS A 3 7.16 6.77 6.11
C LYS A 3 6.89 5.28 5.98
N ARG A 4 7.53 4.69 4.97
CA ARG A 4 7.59 3.24 4.82
C ARG A 4 8.61 2.69 5.82
N VAL A 5 8.24 1.62 6.49
CA VAL A 5 9.16 0.83 7.32
C VAL A 5 9.20 -0.60 6.83
N GLN A 6 10.36 -1.24 6.92
CA GLN A 6 10.44 -2.67 6.66
C GLN A 6 9.93 -3.42 7.89
N TYR A 7 8.84 -4.15 7.71
CA TYR A 7 8.25 -5.02 8.72
C TYR A 7 8.78 -6.44 8.57
N LYS A 8 9.40 -6.97 9.62
CA LYS A 8 9.89 -8.35 9.67
C LYS A 8 8.94 -9.22 10.49
N ARG A 9 8.42 -10.28 9.87
CA ARG A 9 7.53 -11.23 10.57
C ARG A 9 8.27 -11.84 11.76
N GLY A 10 7.58 -11.96 12.90
CA GLY A 10 8.15 -12.48 14.14
C GLY A 10 8.86 -11.43 15.00
N GLN A 11 9.04 -10.21 14.50
CA GLN A 11 9.44 -9.08 15.34
C GLN A 11 8.19 -8.34 15.88
N PRO A 12 8.29 -7.73 17.07
CA PRO A 12 7.24 -6.84 17.56
C PRO A 12 6.91 -5.78 16.51
N LYS A 13 5.62 -5.56 16.28
CA LYS A 13 5.14 -4.48 15.42
C LYS A 13 5.60 -3.14 16.02
N PRO A 14 6.33 -2.29 15.27
CA PRO A 14 6.72 -0.99 15.79
C PRO A 14 5.50 -0.15 16.16
N GLN A 15 5.61 0.63 17.24
CA GLN A 15 4.53 1.50 17.69
C GLN A 15 4.14 2.50 16.58
N GLY A 16 2.85 2.70 16.38
CA GLY A 16 2.34 3.64 15.36
C GLY A 16 2.43 3.16 13.91
N VAL A 17 2.90 1.93 13.64
CA VAL A 17 3.00 1.40 12.27
C VAL A 17 1.78 0.56 11.91
N VAL A 18 1.11 0.85 10.80
CA VAL A 18 0.08 -0.03 10.23
C VAL A 18 0.75 -1.06 9.31
N VAL A 19 0.54 -2.35 9.59
CA VAL A 19 1.10 -3.44 8.78
C VAL A 19 0.24 -3.63 7.54
N VAL A 20 0.85 -3.49 6.36
CA VAL A 20 0.20 -3.55 5.04
C VAL A 20 0.69 -4.76 4.23
N THR A 21 1.21 -5.81 4.88
CA THR A 21 1.64 -7.04 4.19
C THR A 21 0.49 -7.75 3.49
N ARG A 22 0.79 -8.74 2.65
CA ARG A 22 -0.19 -9.48 1.83
C ARG A 22 -1.36 -10.10 2.62
N VAL A 23 -1.16 -10.40 3.91
CA VAL A 23 -2.21 -10.98 4.79
C VAL A 23 -3.05 -9.92 5.51
N SER A 24 -2.77 -8.64 5.28
CA SER A 24 -3.58 -7.53 5.79
C SER A 24 -4.67 -7.16 4.79
N ARG A 25 -5.65 -6.37 5.24
CA ARG A 25 -6.65 -5.78 4.35
C ARG A 25 -6.07 -4.87 3.26
N TRP A 26 -4.88 -4.31 3.49
CA TRP A 26 -4.17 -3.38 2.60
C TRP A 26 -3.13 -4.07 1.72
N GLY A 27 -3.10 -5.41 1.73
CA GLY A 27 -2.11 -6.18 0.99
C GLY A 27 -2.31 -6.11 -0.52
N ASN A 28 -1.20 -6.06 -1.27
CA ASN A 28 -1.24 -6.16 -2.72
C ASN A 28 -1.70 -7.56 -3.16
N PRO A 29 -2.81 -7.68 -3.94
CA PRO A 29 -3.24 -8.96 -4.51
C PRO A 29 -2.32 -9.42 -5.66
N PHE A 30 -1.68 -8.49 -6.38
CA PHE A 30 -0.76 -8.78 -7.48
C PHE A 30 0.62 -9.11 -6.92
N THR A 31 1.09 -10.34 -7.13
CA THR A 31 2.35 -10.77 -6.51
C THR A 31 3.55 -10.47 -7.39
N VAL A 32 4.69 -10.22 -6.75
CA VAL A 32 5.98 -10.07 -7.45
C VAL A 32 6.36 -11.37 -8.19
N ALA A 33 5.98 -12.53 -7.65
CA ALA A 33 6.26 -13.82 -8.28
C ALA A 33 5.48 -14.03 -9.59
N GLU A 34 4.23 -13.55 -9.67
CA GLU A 34 3.37 -13.71 -10.84
C GLU A 34 3.61 -12.63 -11.90
N HIS A 35 3.79 -11.38 -11.49
CA HIS A 35 3.82 -10.24 -12.41
C HIS A 35 5.20 -9.59 -12.57
N GLY A 36 6.16 -9.92 -11.69
CA GLY A 36 7.35 -9.10 -11.52
C GLY A 36 7.06 -7.82 -10.73
N ARG A 37 8.12 -7.18 -10.23
CA ARG A 37 8.01 -6.10 -9.24
C ARG A 37 7.35 -4.84 -9.80
N ALA A 38 7.85 -4.33 -10.92
CA ALA A 38 7.33 -3.09 -11.49
C ALA A 38 5.84 -3.20 -11.84
N GLU A 39 5.46 -4.31 -12.47
CA GLU A 39 4.09 -4.56 -12.89
C GLU A 39 3.13 -4.79 -11.71
N ALA A 40 3.55 -5.55 -10.69
CA ALA A 40 2.74 -5.74 -9.48
C ALA A 40 2.40 -4.41 -8.79
N MET A 41 3.32 -3.44 -8.78
CA MET A 41 3.10 -2.11 -8.23
C MET A 41 2.25 -1.23 -9.15
N ARG A 42 2.44 -1.32 -10.47
CA ARG A 42 1.61 -0.64 -11.47
C ARG A 42 0.15 -1.08 -11.36
N LEU A 43 -0.11 -2.39 -11.40
CA LEU A 43 -1.46 -2.97 -11.28
C LEU A 43 -2.11 -2.59 -9.95
N HIS A 44 -1.38 -2.71 -8.83
CA HIS A 44 -1.90 -2.30 -7.53
C HIS A 44 -2.36 -0.84 -7.52
N ARG A 45 -1.51 0.06 -8.02
CA ARG A 45 -1.81 1.49 -8.09
C ARG A 45 -3.01 1.76 -8.99
N GLU A 46 -3.03 1.23 -10.20
CA GLU A 46 -4.12 1.47 -11.15
C GLU A 46 -5.46 0.98 -10.61
N HIS A 47 -5.51 -0.25 -10.08
CA HIS A 47 -6.74 -0.78 -9.51
C HIS A 47 -7.18 -0.01 -8.25
N LEU A 48 -6.24 0.49 -7.43
CA LEU A 48 -6.59 1.32 -6.26
C LEU A 48 -7.24 2.63 -6.71
N LEU A 49 -6.62 3.33 -7.66
CA LEU A 49 -7.11 4.62 -8.17
C LEU A 49 -8.42 4.46 -8.96
N ALA A 50 -8.58 3.36 -9.68
CA ALA A 50 -9.84 3.04 -10.38
C ALA A 50 -10.96 2.53 -9.44
N GLY A 51 -10.66 2.29 -8.15
CA GLY A 51 -11.64 1.76 -7.19
C GLY A 51 -12.00 0.29 -7.41
N THR A 52 -11.19 -0.44 -8.17
CA THR A 52 -11.38 -1.86 -8.52
C THR A 52 -10.44 -2.79 -7.76
N LEU A 53 -9.61 -2.27 -6.85
CA LEU A 53 -8.70 -3.09 -6.05
C LEU A 53 -9.47 -3.97 -5.06
N VAL A 54 -9.24 -5.27 -5.16
CA VAL A 54 -9.78 -6.28 -4.25
C VAL A 54 -8.61 -7.09 -3.71
N ASN A 55 -8.46 -7.16 -2.40
CA ASN A 55 -7.36 -7.90 -1.79
C ASN A 55 -7.58 -9.43 -1.88
N ARG A 56 -6.60 -10.21 -1.41
CA ARG A 56 -6.65 -11.68 -1.47
C ARG A 56 -7.81 -12.34 -0.72
N PHE A 57 -8.51 -11.61 0.14
CA PHE A 57 -9.66 -12.08 0.93
C PHE A 57 -11.00 -11.65 0.32
N GLY A 58 -10.99 -11.01 -0.86
CA GLY A 58 -12.21 -10.51 -1.50
C GLY A 58 -12.69 -9.15 -0.98
N HIS A 59 -11.93 -8.48 -0.09
CA HIS A 59 -12.32 -7.16 0.38
C HIS A 59 -11.90 -6.07 -0.61
N ARG A 60 -12.86 -5.23 -1.00
CA ARG A 60 -12.60 -4.02 -1.79
C ARG A 60 -11.80 -3.01 -0.96
N VAL A 61 -10.82 -2.37 -1.60
CA VAL A 61 -10.00 -1.29 -1.04
C VAL A 61 -10.17 -0.06 -1.92
N THR A 62 -10.59 1.06 -1.32
CA THR A 62 -10.82 2.33 -2.02
C THR A 62 -9.85 3.42 -1.54
N VAL A 63 -9.68 4.46 -2.36
CA VAL A 63 -8.90 5.66 -2.00
C VAL A 63 -9.42 6.31 -0.72
N ASP A 64 -10.74 6.39 -0.56
CA ASP A 64 -11.38 6.96 0.62
C ASP A 64 -11.07 6.16 1.90
N MET A 65 -11.14 4.82 1.84
CA MET A 65 -10.71 3.96 2.95
C MET A 65 -9.23 4.18 3.30
N VAL A 66 -8.36 4.23 2.30
CA VAL A 66 -6.93 4.51 2.49
C VAL A 66 -6.71 5.87 3.16
N ARG A 67 -7.42 6.93 2.72
CA ARG A 67 -7.30 8.28 3.30
C ARG A 67 -7.79 8.38 4.73
N ARG A 68 -8.91 7.75 5.06
CA ARG A 68 -9.47 7.83 6.41
C ARG A 68 -8.67 7.02 7.42
N GLU A 69 -8.16 5.85 7.02
CA GLU A 69 -7.63 4.88 7.98
C GLU A 69 -6.11 4.83 8.03
N LEU A 70 -5.40 5.31 7.00
CA LEU A 70 -3.94 5.26 6.93
C LEU A 70 -3.27 6.63 7.01
N ARG A 71 -4.04 7.74 6.98
CA ARG A 71 -3.49 9.10 7.09
C ARG A 71 -2.75 9.27 8.41
N GLY A 72 -1.54 9.81 8.34
CA GLY A 72 -0.71 10.03 9.52
C GLY A 72 0.02 8.80 10.07
N PHE A 73 -0.22 7.60 9.53
CA PHE A 73 0.43 6.36 10.00
C PHE A 73 1.63 5.97 9.14
N ASP A 74 2.70 5.53 9.80
CA ASP A 74 3.78 4.81 9.13
C ASP A 74 3.26 3.46 8.62
N LEU A 75 3.70 3.03 7.43
CA LEU A 75 3.24 1.78 6.81
C LEU A 75 4.35 0.74 6.75
N GLY A 76 4.05 -0.46 7.27
CA GLY A 76 4.98 -1.57 7.36
C GLY A 76 4.73 -2.66 6.32
N CYS A 77 5.72 -2.95 5.47
CA CYS A 77 5.70 -4.08 4.53
C CYS A 77 6.99 -4.91 4.63
N ALA A 78 6.95 -6.16 4.19
CA ALA A 78 8.12 -7.05 4.22
C ALA A 78 9.15 -6.78 3.12
N CYS A 79 8.78 -6.05 2.05
CA CYS A 79 9.70 -5.70 0.98
C CYS A 79 10.89 -4.86 1.48
N ASP A 80 12.03 -4.98 0.81
CA ASP A 80 13.22 -4.20 1.15
C ASP A 80 13.03 -2.72 0.86
N LEU A 81 13.66 -1.86 1.67
CA LEU A 81 13.49 -0.41 1.57
C LEU A 81 14.11 0.22 0.30
N GLY A 82 14.91 -0.54 -0.46
CA GLY A 82 15.43 -0.11 -1.77
C GLY A 82 14.54 -0.49 -2.96
N GLU A 83 13.48 -1.28 -2.73
CA GLU A 83 12.65 -1.82 -3.79
C GLU A 83 11.33 -1.06 -3.91
N LEU A 84 10.69 -1.13 -5.08
CA LEU A 84 9.31 -0.68 -5.25
C LEU A 84 8.38 -1.50 -4.34
N CYS A 85 7.45 -0.83 -3.66
CA CYS A 85 6.44 -1.47 -2.81
C CYS A 85 5.09 -0.75 -2.92
N HIS A 86 4.01 -1.49 -2.70
CA HIS A 86 2.67 -0.92 -2.66
C HIS A 86 2.46 0.00 -1.45
N ALA A 87 3.24 -0.17 -0.38
CA ALA A 87 3.20 0.72 0.79
C ALA A 87 3.49 2.18 0.42
N ASP A 88 4.34 2.44 -0.58
CA ASP A 88 4.63 3.80 -1.05
C ASP A 88 3.42 4.42 -1.74
N THR A 89 2.68 3.62 -2.51
CA THR A 89 1.42 4.03 -3.13
C THR A 89 0.40 4.39 -2.06
N LEU A 90 0.23 3.52 -1.05
CA LEU A 90 -0.69 3.75 0.06
C LEU A 90 -0.33 5.00 0.87
N LEU A 91 0.96 5.19 1.21
CA LEU A 91 1.44 6.38 1.91
C LEU A 91 1.11 7.67 1.14
N ARG A 92 1.35 7.67 -0.17
CA ARG A 92 1.07 8.81 -1.03
C ARG A 92 -0.43 9.12 -1.08
N VAL A 93 -1.26 8.12 -1.32
CA VAL A 93 -2.72 8.28 -1.40
C VAL A 93 -3.31 8.71 -0.06
N ALA A 94 -2.86 8.12 1.04
CA ALA A 94 -3.35 8.40 2.38
C ALA A 94 -3.10 9.85 2.81
N ASN A 95 -1.95 10.41 2.41
CA ASN A 95 -1.50 11.73 2.85
C ASN A 95 -1.71 12.85 1.80
N SER A 96 -2.13 12.52 0.56
CA SER A 96 -2.56 13.52 -0.44
C SER A 96 -4.01 13.97 -0.18
N THR A 97 -4.31 15.24 -0.46
CA THR A 97 -5.66 15.82 -0.49
C THR A 97 -6.23 15.95 -1.89
N ASP A 98 -5.43 15.64 -2.91
CA ASP A 98 -5.76 15.93 -4.31
C ASP A 98 -6.88 15.02 -4.83
N PRO A 99 -7.62 15.43 -5.87
CA PRO A 99 -8.46 14.49 -6.62
C PRO A 99 -7.63 13.30 -7.12
N VAL A 100 -8.24 12.12 -7.23
CA VAL A 100 -7.58 10.88 -7.69
C VAL A 100 -6.87 11.06 -9.04
N THR A 101 -7.47 11.86 -9.93
CA THR A 101 -6.97 12.19 -11.27
C THR A 101 -5.68 13.01 -11.27
N GLU A 102 -5.34 13.63 -10.14
CA GLU A 102 -4.21 14.56 -10.01
C GLU A 102 -3.09 14.00 -9.11
N ILE A 103 -3.28 12.82 -8.51
CA ILE A 103 -2.25 12.21 -7.68
C ILE A 103 -1.07 11.80 -8.56
N SER A 104 0.02 12.56 -8.46
CA SER A 104 1.28 12.29 -9.18
C SER A 104 2.13 11.26 -8.44
N PHE A 105 2.64 10.28 -9.18
CA PHE A 105 3.64 9.34 -8.68
C PHE A 105 4.81 9.47 -9.65
N ARG A 106 5.80 10.25 -9.22
CA ARG A 106 7.11 10.31 -9.88
C ARG A 106 7.89 9.05 -9.57
#